data_AF-A0A965JLC6-F1
#
_entry.id   AF-A0A965JLC6-F1
#
_cell.length_a   1.000
_cell.length_b   1.000
_cell.length_c   1.000
_cell.angle_alpha   90.00
_cell.angle_beta   90.00
_cell.angle_gamma   90.00
#
_symmetry.space_group_name_H-M   'P 1'
#
loop_
_entity.id
_entity.type
_entity.pdbx_description
1 polymer ?
#
loop_
_entity_poly.entity_id
_entity_poly.type
_entity_poly.pdbx_seq_one_letter_code
_entity_poly.pdbx_strand_id
1 'polypeptide(L)'
;VKAEVIASTFDEPAERHVKVANMVLEKAKRMVECGHDVCILLDSITRLARAYNTVSPASGKVLSGGVDANALHKPKRFFGAARKIENGGSLSILATALTETGSKMDEVIFEEFKGTGNMELQLDRKISNRRIYPAIDITASGTRREDLLVGKDVLQRIWLIRKFMADMNPVEAMEFLKSHMENTISNEEFLISMNN
;
A
#
# COMPACT_ATOMS: atom_id res chain seq x y z
N VAL A 1 -6.63 -8.57 17.10
CA VAL A 1 -5.22 -8.14 16.87
C VAL A 1 -4.73 -7.43 18.11
N LYS A 2 -3.52 -7.72 18.60
CA LYS A 2 -2.90 -6.97 19.71
C LYS A 2 -2.14 -5.78 19.10
N ALA A 3 -2.82 -4.66 18.91
CA ALA A 3 -2.25 -3.42 18.37
C ALA A 3 -2.89 -2.20 19.03
N GLU A 4 -2.18 -1.08 19.06
CA GLU A 4 -2.74 0.21 19.43
C GLU A 4 -3.62 0.73 18.28
N VAL A 5 -4.89 1.04 18.59
CA VAL A 5 -5.85 1.52 17.60
C VAL A 5 -6.11 3.00 17.86
N ILE A 6 -5.74 3.84 16.89
CA ILE A 6 -5.99 5.29 16.92
C ILE A 6 -6.94 5.59 15.77
N ALA A 7 -8.11 6.15 16.08
CA ALA A 7 -9.16 6.40 15.11
C ALA A 7 -9.64 7.87 15.14
N SER A 8 -10.08 8.35 13.99
CA SER A 8 -10.84 9.58 13.82
C SER A 8 -11.93 9.28 12.81
N THR A 9 -13.17 9.11 13.27
CA THR A 9 -14.31 8.71 12.42
C THR A 9 -14.72 9.83 11.47
N PHE A 10 -15.50 9.52 10.45
CA PHE A 10 -15.93 10.48 9.43
C PHE A 10 -16.78 11.65 9.98
N ASP A 11 -17.30 11.54 11.20
CA ASP A 11 -18.04 12.61 11.88
C ASP A 11 -17.12 13.77 12.33
N GLU A 12 -15.82 13.53 12.37
CA GLU A 12 -14.83 14.50 12.83
C GLU A 12 -14.36 15.43 11.71
N PRO A 13 -13.98 16.69 12.02
CA PRO A 13 -13.50 17.62 11.01
C PRO A 13 -12.13 17.22 10.44
N ALA A 14 -11.84 17.71 9.23
CA ALA A 14 -10.59 17.44 8.51
C ALA A 14 -9.35 17.86 9.31
N GLU A 15 -9.42 18.96 10.07
CA GLU A 15 -8.37 19.43 10.97
C GLU A 15 -8.02 18.39 12.03
N ARG A 16 -9.03 17.67 12.55
CA ARG A 16 -8.79 16.60 13.52
C ARG A 16 -8.08 15.43 12.89
N HIS A 17 -8.50 14.99 11.70
CA HIS A 17 -7.82 13.91 10.97
C HIS A 17 -6.33 14.22 10.78
N VAL A 18 -6.03 15.43 10.30
CA VAL A 18 -4.65 15.90 10.09
C VAL A 18 -3.88 15.97 11.41
N LYS A 19 -4.49 16.49 12.48
CA LYS A 19 -3.85 16.57 13.80
C LYS A 19 -3.53 15.20 14.37
N VAL A 20 -4.49 14.28 14.34
CA VAL A 20 -4.32 12.89 14.83
C VAL A 20 -3.22 12.19 14.03
N ALA A 21 -3.27 12.23 12.70
CA ALA A 21 -2.25 11.62 11.86
C ALA A 21 -0.84 12.16 12.16
N ASN A 22 -0.69 13.48 12.32
CA ASN A 22 0.61 14.08 12.67
C ASN A 22 1.12 13.59 14.04
N MET A 23 0.25 13.47 15.05
CA MET A 23 0.65 12.95 16.37
C MET A 23 1.11 11.49 16.29
N VAL A 24 0.39 10.65 15.53
CA VAL A 24 0.79 9.25 15.30
C VAL A 24 2.15 9.17 14.62
N LEU A 25 2.37 10.00 13.59
CA LEU A 25 3.64 10.02 12.86
C LEU A 25 4.80 10.45 13.76
N GLU A 26 4.64 11.51 14.56
CA GLU A 26 5.70 11.97 15.46
C GLU A 26 5.99 10.94 16.54
N LYS A 27 4.97 10.29 17.11
CA LYS A 27 5.15 9.17 18.05
C LYS A 27 5.96 8.03 17.40
N ALA A 28 5.59 7.62 16.19
CA ALA A 28 6.28 6.55 15.47
C ALA A 28 7.75 6.90 15.19
N LYS A 29 8.04 8.14 14.78
CA LYS A 29 9.43 8.61 14.57
C LYS A 29 10.26 8.53 15.84
N ARG A 30 9.73 9.00 16.98
CA ARG A 30 10.43 8.92 18.27
C ARG A 30 10.72 7.48 18.67
N MET A 31 9.78 6.55 18.46
CA MET A 31 10.00 5.13 18.72
C MET A 31 11.12 4.55 17.85
N VAL A 32 11.14 4.89 16.55
CA VAL A 32 12.17 4.44 15.60
C VAL A 32 13.55 5.01 15.92
N GLU A 33 13.63 6.27 16.37
CA GLU A 33 14.86 6.88 16.89
C GLU A 33 15.39 6.15 18.13
N CYS A 34 14.50 5.59 18.96
CA CYS A 34 14.87 4.70 20.08
C CYS A 34 15.16 3.25 19.65
N GLY A 35 15.27 2.95 18.36
CA GLY A 35 15.65 1.62 17.86
C GLY A 35 14.50 0.65 17.63
N HIS A 36 13.23 1.07 17.75
CA HIS A 36 12.09 0.18 17.55
C HIS A 36 11.72 0.03 16.08
N ASP A 37 11.31 -1.16 15.67
CA ASP A 37 10.63 -1.39 14.40
C ASP A 37 9.12 -1.12 14.56
N VAL A 38 8.62 -0.09 13.87
CA VAL A 38 7.24 0.39 13.97
C VAL A 38 6.51 0.18 12.65
N CYS A 39 5.29 -0.35 12.72
CA CYS A 39 4.41 -0.50 11.58
C CYS A 39 3.12 0.30 11.78
N ILE A 40 2.78 1.17 10.81
CA ILE A 40 1.51 1.89 10.75
C ILE A 40 0.65 1.27 9.65
N LEU A 41 -0.54 0.81 10.03
CA LEU A 41 -1.59 0.41 9.10
C LEU A 41 -2.59 1.57 8.98
N LEU A 42 -2.59 2.26 7.84
CA LEU A 42 -3.38 3.47 7.60
C LEU A 42 -4.55 3.17 6.66
N ASP A 43 -5.77 3.34 7.15
CA ASP A 43 -6.99 3.27 6.35
C ASP A 43 -7.74 4.62 6.39
N SER A 44 -7.58 5.53 5.43
CA SER A 44 -6.85 5.42 4.15
C SER A 44 -5.99 6.65 3.83
N ILE A 45 -4.94 6.48 3.02
CA ILE A 45 -4.09 7.61 2.60
C ILE A 45 -4.85 8.58 1.70
N THR A 46 -5.80 8.08 0.90
CA THR A 46 -6.66 8.91 0.03
C THR A 46 -7.51 9.86 0.86
N ARG A 47 -8.16 9.37 1.93
CA ARG A 47 -8.96 10.22 2.82
C ARG A 47 -8.10 11.20 3.60
N LEU A 48 -6.90 10.78 4.03
CA LEU A 48 -5.96 11.68 4.68
C LEU A 48 -5.53 12.82 3.73
N ALA A 49 -5.19 12.51 2.47
CA ALA A 49 -4.82 13.52 1.48
C ALA A 49 -5.96 14.50 1.18
N ARG A 50 -7.21 14.02 1.09
CA ARG A 50 -8.40 14.88 1.00
C ARG A 50 -8.51 15.83 2.19
N ALA A 51 -8.32 15.33 3.42
CA ALA A 51 -8.34 16.17 4.61
C ALA A 51 -7.25 17.26 4.55
N TYR A 52 -6.02 16.92 4.15
CA TYR A 52 -4.96 17.92 3.94
C TYR A 52 -5.31 18.95 2.86
N ASN A 53 -5.98 18.56 1.78
CA ASN A 53 -6.43 19.48 0.73
C ASN A 53 -7.46 20.47 1.25
N THR A 54 -8.42 20.02 2.07
CA THR A 54 -9.44 20.89 2.67
C THR A 54 -8.85 21.92 3.64
N VAL A 55 -7.86 21.53 4.46
CA VAL A 55 -7.29 22.43 5.49
C VAL A 55 -6.14 23.30 4.98
N SER A 56 -5.63 23.05 3.77
CA SER A 56 -4.50 23.80 3.25
C SER A 56 -4.95 25.17 2.73
N PRO A 57 -4.21 26.25 3.02
CA PRO A 57 -4.47 27.55 2.41
C PRO A 57 -4.38 27.45 0.88
N ALA A 58 -5.28 28.13 0.17
CA ALA A 58 -5.27 28.15 -1.29
C ALA A 58 -3.94 28.72 -1.82
N SER A 59 -3.23 27.94 -2.63
CA SER A 59 -1.97 28.36 -3.26
C SER A 59 -2.18 29.22 -4.51
N GLY A 60 -3.42 29.31 -5.00
CA GLY A 60 -3.77 29.90 -6.29
C GLY A 60 -3.45 29.01 -7.50
N LYS A 61 -2.86 27.82 -7.29
CA LYS A 61 -2.55 26.83 -8.34
C LYS A 61 -3.27 25.52 -8.05
N VAL A 62 -4.33 25.27 -8.82
CA VAL A 62 -5.13 24.06 -8.72
C VAL A 62 -4.74 23.10 -9.85
N LEU A 63 -4.34 21.89 -9.48
CA LEU A 63 -4.05 20.79 -10.41
C LEU A 63 -5.36 20.20 -10.97
N SER A 64 -5.22 19.32 -11.97
CA SER A 64 -6.34 18.52 -12.45
C SER A 64 -7.04 17.82 -11.28
N GLY A 65 -8.38 17.73 -11.32
CA GLY A 65 -9.16 17.09 -10.27
C GLY A 65 -9.40 17.93 -9.01
N GLY A 66 -9.04 19.22 -8.99
CA GLY A 66 -9.36 20.13 -7.87
C GLY A 66 -8.41 20.01 -6.68
N VAL A 67 -7.23 19.42 -6.89
CA VAL A 67 -6.19 19.28 -5.86
C VAL A 67 -5.31 20.53 -5.88
N ASP A 68 -5.12 21.18 -4.73
CA ASP A 68 -4.16 22.28 -4.63
C ASP A 68 -2.72 21.74 -4.75
N ALA A 69 -1.87 22.43 -5.51
CA ALA A 69 -0.51 21.97 -5.77
C ALA A 69 0.33 21.76 -4.49
N ASN A 70 0.05 22.52 -3.42
CA ASN A 70 0.75 22.42 -2.15
C ASN A 70 0.09 21.44 -1.17
N ALA A 71 -1.18 21.07 -1.40
CA ALA A 71 -1.93 20.21 -0.49
C ALA A 71 -1.32 18.81 -0.34
N LEU A 72 -0.71 18.28 -1.41
CA LEU A 72 -0.12 16.93 -1.39
C LEU A 72 1.26 16.85 -0.75
N HIS A 73 1.91 17.99 -0.49
CA HIS A 73 3.26 18.00 0.08
C HIS A 73 3.31 17.34 1.47
N LYS A 74 2.36 17.68 2.36
CA LYS A 74 2.31 17.11 3.72
C LYS A 74 1.94 15.61 3.73
N PRO A 75 0.89 15.15 3.01
CA PRO A 75 0.60 13.73 2.85
C PRO A 75 1.78 12.92 2.27
N LYS A 76 2.46 13.43 1.23
CA LYS A 76 3.64 12.77 0.66
C LYS A 76 4.77 12.65 1.69
N ARG A 77 5.00 13.68 2.49
CA ARG A 77 5.98 13.62 3.59
C ARG A 77 5.57 12.64 4.69
N PHE A 78 4.28 12.50 4.98
CA PHE A 78 3.78 11.48 5.91
C PHE A 78 4.11 10.08 5.38
N PHE A 79 3.72 9.77 4.14
CA PHE A 79 3.91 8.44 3.57
C PHE A 79 5.40 8.13 3.33
N GLY A 80 6.16 9.10 2.82
CA GLY A 80 7.61 9.01 2.64
C GLY A 80 8.43 9.05 3.93
N ALA A 81 7.80 9.13 5.10
CA ALA A 81 8.49 8.91 6.36
C ALA A 81 8.89 7.45 6.54
N ALA A 82 8.16 6.50 5.91
CA ALA A 82 8.49 5.09 5.92
C ALA A 82 9.90 4.85 5.35
N ARG A 83 10.77 4.21 6.14
CA ARG A 83 12.16 3.88 5.77
C ARG A 83 12.79 2.94 6.78
N LYS A 84 13.77 2.15 6.34
CA LYS A 84 14.73 1.47 7.23
C LYS A 84 15.86 2.44 7.54
N ILE A 85 16.20 2.59 8.83
CA ILE A 85 17.33 3.42 9.27
C ILE A 85 18.50 2.48 9.57
N GLU A 86 19.68 2.79 9.02
CA GLU A 86 20.91 2.07 9.34
C GLU A 86 21.30 2.33 10.80
N ASN A 87 21.59 1.27 11.55
CA ASN A 87 21.90 1.34 12.99
C ASN A 87 20.76 1.91 13.86
N GLY A 88 19.51 1.87 13.37
CA GLY A 88 18.32 2.25 14.10
C GLY A 88 17.16 1.30 13.85
N GLY A 89 15.95 1.75 14.20
CA GLY A 89 14.72 1.02 13.92
C GLY A 89 14.30 1.09 12.45
N SER A 90 13.04 0.72 12.19
CA SER A 90 12.39 0.89 10.89
C SER A 90 10.99 1.46 11.05
N LEU A 91 10.57 2.28 10.10
CA LEU A 91 9.19 2.71 9.97
C LEU A 91 8.60 2.08 8.71
N SER A 92 7.66 1.16 8.89
CA SER A 92 6.84 0.59 7.83
C SER A 92 5.47 1.26 7.84
N ILE A 93 4.99 1.71 6.68
CA ILE A 93 3.63 2.24 6.52
C ILE A 93 2.96 1.47 5.40
N LEU A 94 1.88 0.77 5.73
CA LEU A 94 0.97 0.16 4.76
C LEU A 94 -0.32 0.97 4.79
N ALA A 95 -0.68 1.54 3.66
CA ALA A 95 -1.87 2.36 3.56
C ALA A 95 -2.80 1.88 2.45
N THR A 96 -4.10 1.87 2.71
CA THR A 96 -5.09 1.65 1.67
C THR A 96 -5.21 2.91 0.82
N ALA A 97 -5.30 2.74 -0.49
CA ALA A 97 -5.60 3.80 -1.44
C ALA A 97 -6.86 3.42 -2.22
N LEU A 98 -7.76 4.38 -2.39
CA LEU A 98 -8.98 4.18 -3.16
C LEU A 98 -8.71 4.51 -4.63
N THR A 99 -9.01 3.56 -5.51
CA THR A 99 -9.00 3.71 -6.97
C THR A 99 -10.40 3.45 -7.51
N GLU A 100 -10.66 3.82 -8.77
CA GLU A 100 -11.95 3.61 -9.44
C GLU A 100 -13.17 4.19 -8.69
N THR A 101 -12.98 5.31 -7.99
CA THR A 101 -14.06 6.01 -7.27
C THR A 101 -14.92 6.89 -8.18
N GLY A 102 -14.48 7.09 -9.44
CA GLY A 102 -15.03 8.08 -10.36
C GLY A 102 -14.60 9.52 -10.06
N SER A 103 -13.78 9.75 -9.02
CA SER A 103 -13.27 11.07 -8.66
C SER A 103 -11.88 11.29 -9.25
N LYS A 104 -11.76 12.25 -10.17
CA LYS A 104 -10.45 12.70 -10.71
C LYS A 104 -9.47 13.11 -9.61
N MET A 105 -9.98 13.61 -8.48
CA MET A 105 -9.16 13.94 -7.30
C MET A 105 -8.44 12.70 -6.75
N ASP A 106 -9.15 11.59 -6.62
CA ASP A 106 -8.59 10.35 -6.07
C ASP A 106 -7.58 9.72 -7.03
N GLU A 107 -7.84 9.79 -8.34
CA GLU A 107 -6.90 9.35 -9.38
C GLU A 107 -5.57 10.12 -9.30
N VAL A 108 -5.64 11.46 -9.18
CA VAL A 108 -4.44 12.30 -9.03
C VAL A 108 -3.71 12.02 -7.72
N ILE A 109 -4.45 11.84 -6.62
CA ILE A 109 -3.86 11.44 -5.33
C ILE A 109 -3.14 10.10 -5.45
N PHE A 110 -3.76 9.10 -6.08
CA PHE A 110 -3.20 7.77 -6.26
C PHE A 110 -1.88 7.83 -7.05
N GLU A 111 -1.86 8.49 -8.21
CA GLU A 111 -0.67 8.62 -9.04
C GLU A 111 0.50 9.31 -8.30
N GLU A 112 0.21 10.34 -7.50
CA GLU A 112 1.23 11.03 -6.70
C GLU A 112 1.84 10.15 -5.59
N PHE A 113 1.05 9.26 -5.00
CA PHE A 113 1.54 8.31 -4.01
C PHE A 113 2.22 7.09 -4.61
N LYS A 114 1.82 6.66 -5.80
CA LYS A 114 2.47 5.59 -6.57
C LYS A 114 3.96 5.87 -6.79
N GLY A 115 4.29 7.13 -7.09
CA GLY A 115 5.68 7.59 -7.21
C GLY A 115 6.45 7.60 -5.88
N THR A 116 5.75 7.74 -4.75
CA THR A 116 6.33 7.87 -3.41
C THR A 116 6.59 6.51 -2.75
N GLY A 117 5.71 5.53 -2.98
CA GLY A 117 5.82 4.18 -2.44
C GLY A 117 6.84 3.29 -3.17
N ASN A 118 7.13 2.14 -2.58
CA ASN A 118 7.98 1.10 -3.15
C ASN A 118 7.29 -0.27 -3.24
N MET A 119 6.07 -0.41 -2.72
CA MET A 119 5.26 -1.63 -2.78
C MET A 119 3.81 -1.26 -3.10
N GLU A 120 3.21 -2.01 -4.03
CA GLU A 120 1.81 -1.90 -4.42
C GLU A 120 1.17 -3.30 -4.37
N LEU A 121 0.02 -3.40 -3.68
CA LEU A 121 -0.82 -4.59 -3.67
C LEU A 121 -2.19 -4.20 -4.22
N GLN A 122 -2.42 -4.52 -5.49
CA GLN A 122 -3.64 -4.15 -6.19
C GLN A 122 -4.72 -5.20 -5.95
N LEU A 123 -5.93 -4.74 -5.67
CA LEU A 123 -7.10 -5.59 -5.48
C LEU A 123 -8.06 -5.40 -6.66
N ASP A 124 -8.48 -6.49 -7.29
CA ASP A 124 -9.32 -6.46 -8.48
C ASP A 124 -10.80 -6.76 -8.14
N ARG A 125 -11.68 -5.87 -8.60
CA ARG A 125 -13.13 -5.96 -8.35
C ARG A 125 -13.77 -7.16 -9.06
N LYS A 126 -13.28 -7.58 -10.23
CA LYS A 126 -13.80 -8.76 -10.94
C LYS A 126 -13.53 -10.04 -10.15
N ILE A 127 -12.33 -10.16 -9.56
CA ILE A 127 -11.99 -11.29 -8.66
C ILE A 127 -12.93 -11.29 -7.44
N SER A 128 -13.08 -10.14 -6.77
CA SER A 128 -13.96 -10.01 -5.60
C SER A 128 -15.44 -10.28 -5.93
N ASN A 129 -15.94 -9.83 -7.08
CA ASN A 129 -17.32 -10.06 -7.51
C ASN A 129 -17.63 -11.55 -7.73
N ARG A 130 -16.63 -12.35 -8.09
CA ARG A 130 -16.74 -13.82 -8.17
C ARG A 130 -16.57 -14.51 -6.81
N ARG A 131 -16.41 -13.76 -5.71
CA ARG A 131 -16.19 -14.24 -4.34
C ARG A 131 -14.90 -15.05 -4.17
N ILE A 132 -13.88 -14.74 -4.96
CA ILE A 132 -12.55 -15.33 -4.84
C ILE A 132 -11.74 -14.42 -3.91
N TYR A 133 -11.18 -15.01 -2.85
CA TYR A 133 -10.39 -14.30 -1.86
C TYR A 133 -9.08 -15.05 -1.56
N PRO A 134 -7.96 -14.33 -1.37
CA PRO A 134 -7.81 -12.87 -1.48
C PRO A 134 -7.96 -12.36 -2.93
N ALA A 135 -8.59 -11.19 -3.12
CA ALA A 135 -8.91 -10.65 -4.44
C ALA A 135 -7.76 -9.84 -5.06
N ILE A 136 -6.56 -10.43 -5.10
CA ILE A 136 -5.32 -9.74 -5.48
C ILE A 136 -5.09 -9.87 -6.98
N ASP A 137 -4.80 -8.75 -7.65
CA ASP A 137 -4.20 -8.79 -8.98
C ASP A 137 -2.70 -9.06 -8.84
N ILE A 138 -2.29 -10.31 -9.10
CA ILE A 138 -0.91 -10.75 -8.93
C ILE A 138 0.02 -10.06 -9.92
N THR A 139 -0.41 -9.86 -11.17
CA THR A 139 0.48 -9.34 -12.22
C THR A 139 0.73 -7.85 -12.02
N ALA A 140 -0.28 -7.09 -11.62
CA ALA A 140 -0.20 -5.66 -11.37
C ALA A 140 0.39 -5.27 -10.00
N SER A 141 0.37 -6.18 -9.01
CA SER A 141 1.04 -5.98 -7.73
C SER A 141 2.56 -6.11 -7.85
N GLY A 142 3.34 -5.56 -6.90
CA GLY A 142 4.79 -5.73 -6.91
C GLY A 142 5.52 -4.91 -5.85
N THR A 143 6.79 -5.25 -5.61
CA THR A 143 7.69 -4.53 -4.70
C THR A 143 8.99 -4.20 -5.41
N ARG A 144 9.42 -2.94 -5.36
CA ARG A 144 10.72 -2.51 -5.87
C ARG A 144 11.82 -3.11 -5.00
N ARG A 145 12.92 -3.52 -5.64
CA ARG A 145 14.10 -4.10 -4.97
C ARG A 145 13.77 -5.33 -4.12
N GLU A 146 12.85 -6.17 -4.59
CA GLU A 146 12.52 -7.45 -3.94
C GLU A 146 13.73 -8.41 -3.85
N ASP A 147 14.77 -8.21 -4.67
CA ASP A 147 16.07 -8.89 -4.57
C ASP A 147 16.77 -8.76 -3.21
N LEU A 148 16.42 -7.72 -2.44
CA LEU A 148 16.93 -7.51 -1.08
C LEU A 148 16.10 -8.22 -0.01
N LEU A 149 14.90 -8.68 -0.36
CA LEU A 149 13.90 -9.23 0.58
C LEU A 149 13.78 -10.74 0.48
N VAL A 150 14.03 -11.31 -0.71
CA VAL A 150 13.91 -12.75 -0.96
C VAL A 150 15.20 -13.36 -1.47
N GLY A 151 15.43 -14.64 -1.16
CA GLY A 151 16.56 -15.41 -1.67
C GLY A 151 16.55 -15.51 -3.20
N LYS A 152 17.73 -15.63 -3.82
CA LYS A 152 17.86 -15.68 -5.30
C LYS A 152 17.10 -16.84 -5.94
N ASP A 153 17.08 -17.97 -5.26
CA ASP A 153 16.36 -19.19 -5.64
C ASP A 153 14.84 -18.98 -5.61
N VAL A 154 14.33 -18.37 -4.54
CA VAL A 154 12.92 -18.00 -4.40
C VAL A 154 12.52 -16.98 -5.47
N LEU A 155 13.35 -15.96 -5.70
CA LEU A 155 13.10 -14.92 -6.68
C LEU A 155 13.00 -15.47 -8.11
N GLN A 156 13.88 -16.39 -8.49
CA GLN A 156 13.82 -17.06 -9.79
C GLN A 156 12.50 -17.82 -9.97
N ARG A 157 12.02 -18.50 -8.92
CA ARG A 157 10.75 -19.24 -8.95
C ARG A 157 9.55 -18.30 -9.07
N ILE A 158 9.52 -17.23 -8.27
CA ILE A 158 8.50 -16.18 -8.36
C ILE A 158 8.45 -15.60 -9.78
N TRP A 159 9.60 -15.36 -10.40
CA TRP A 159 9.68 -14.84 -11.76
C TRP A 159 9.11 -15.81 -12.80
N LEU A 160 9.40 -17.11 -12.69
CA LEU A 160 8.82 -18.13 -13.59
C LEU A 160 7.30 -18.19 -13.45
N ILE A 161 6.80 -18.19 -12.22
CA ILE A 161 5.36 -18.17 -11.92
C ILE A 161 4.71 -16.93 -12.53
N ARG A 162 5.30 -15.75 -12.34
CA ARG A 162 4.84 -14.49 -12.95
C ARG A 162 4.81 -14.55 -14.47
N LYS A 163 5.85 -15.12 -15.09
CA LYS A 163 5.93 -15.25 -16.55
C LYS A 163 4.86 -16.20 -17.07
N PHE A 164 4.59 -17.30 -16.37
CA PHE A 164 3.55 -18.25 -16.73
C PHE A 164 2.14 -17.63 -16.66
N MET A 165 1.89 -16.79 -15.65
CA MET A 165 0.59 -16.12 -15.49
C MET A 165 0.47 -14.83 -16.32
N ALA A 166 1.50 -14.42 -17.05
CA ALA A 166 1.50 -13.13 -17.77
C ALA A 166 0.41 -13.05 -18.86
N ASP A 167 0.07 -14.20 -19.45
CA ASP A 167 -0.96 -14.30 -20.50
C ASP A 167 -2.36 -14.62 -19.93
N MET A 168 -2.47 -14.88 -18.63
CA MET A 168 -3.75 -15.16 -17.97
C MET A 168 -4.47 -13.86 -17.62
N ASN A 169 -5.81 -13.89 -17.62
CA ASN A 169 -6.54 -12.80 -17.00
C ASN A 169 -6.44 -12.87 -15.45
N PRO A 170 -6.67 -11.76 -14.72
CA PRO A 170 -6.48 -11.73 -13.27
C PRO A 170 -7.27 -12.79 -12.48
N VAL A 171 -8.46 -13.15 -12.96
CA VAL A 171 -9.31 -14.17 -12.33
C VAL A 171 -8.71 -15.56 -12.49
N GLU A 172 -8.29 -15.92 -13.71
CA GLU A 172 -7.62 -17.19 -14.00
C GLU A 172 -6.31 -17.32 -13.21
N ALA A 173 -5.49 -16.27 -13.17
CA ALA A 173 -4.24 -16.28 -12.43
C ALA A 173 -4.45 -16.53 -10.93
N MET A 174 -5.47 -15.90 -10.33
CA MET A 174 -5.79 -16.08 -8.92
C MET A 174 -6.40 -17.46 -8.62
N GLU A 175 -7.29 -17.98 -9.46
CA GLU A 175 -7.82 -19.34 -9.34
C GLU A 175 -6.72 -20.40 -9.48
N PHE A 176 -5.83 -20.21 -10.46
CA PHE A 176 -4.66 -21.06 -10.67
C PHE A 176 -3.77 -21.09 -9.42
N LEU A 177 -3.34 -19.93 -8.93
CA LEU A 177 -2.49 -19.87 -7.73
C LEU A 177 -3.18 -20.46 -6.50
N LYS A 178 -4.44 -20.11 -6.27
CA LYS A 178 -5.20 -20.61 -5.12
C LYS A 178 -5.30 -22.13 -5.12
N SER A 179 -5.66 -22.72 -6.27
CA SER A 179 -5.79 -24.18 -6.39
C SER A 179 -4.48 -24.93 -6.16
N HIS A 180 -3.33 -24.36 -6.54
CA HIS A 180 -2.03 -24.98 -6.31
C HIS A 180 -1.57 -24.79 -4.86
N MET A 181 -1.78 -23.61 -4.28
CA MET A 181 -1.42 -23.33 -2.89
C MET A 181 -2.24 -24.15 -1.90
N GLU A 182 -3.54 -24.35 -2.15
CA GLU A 182 -4.41 -25.17 -1.29
C GLU A 182 -4.00 -26.66 -1.22
N ASN A 183 -3.26 -27.13 -2.23
CA ASN A 183 -2.72 -28.49 -2.27
C ASN A 183 -1.34 -28.62 -1.60
N THR A 184 -0.84 -27.56 -0.96
CA THR A 184 0.47 -27.52 -0.30
C THR A 184 0.36 -27.07 1.16
N ILE A 185 1.32 -27.48 1.96
CA ILE A 185 1.39 -27.15 3.40
C ILE A 185 2.12 -25.83 3.62
N SER A 186 3.02 -25.45 2.70
CA SER A 186 3.89 -24.28 2.82
C SER A 186 4.18 -23.62 1.47
N ASN A 187 4.59 -22.34 1.51
CA ASN A 187 5.01 -21.63 0.31
C ASN A 187 6.28 -22.25 -0.30
N GLU A 188 7.17 -22.81 0.53
CA GLU A 188 8.35 -23.53 0.05
C GLU A 188 7.96 -24.75 -0.78
N GLU A 189 7.02 -25.56 -0.30
CA GLU A 189 6.50 -26.72 -1.02
C GLU A 189 5.83 -26.31 -2.34
N PHE A 190 4.98 -25.29 -2.30
CA PHE A 190 4.35 -24.73 -3.50
C PHE A 190 5.38 -24.27 -4.54
N LEU A 191 6.40 -23.52 -4.12
CA LEU A 191 7.43 -23.04 -5.04
C LEU A 191 8.29 -24.19 -5.62
N ILE A 192 8.42 -25.31 -4.90
CA ILE A 192 9.10 -26.52 -5.39
C ILE A 192 8.20 -27.28 -6.38
N SER A 193 6.90 -27.41 -6.10
CA SER A 193 5.97 -28.18 -6.96
C SER A 193 5.78 -27.56 -8.34
N MET A 194 5.95 -26.24 -8.46
CA MET A 194 5.84 -25.49 -9.71
C MET A 194 7.00 -25.72 -10.71
N ASN A 195 8.02 -26.49 -10.32
CA ASN A 195 9.17 -26.81 -11.17
C ASN A 195 9.02 -28.13 -11.97
N ASN A 196 7.90 -28.84 -11.84
CA ASN A 196 7.64 -30.10 -12.53
C ASN A 196 6.65 -29.91 -13.67
#